data_AF-A0A640P679-F1
#
_entry.id   AF-A0A640P679-F1
#
_cell.length_a   1.000
_cell.length_b   1.000
_cell.length_c   1.000
_cell.angle_alpha   90.00
_cell.angle_beta   90.00
_cell.angle_gamma   90.00
#
_symmetry.space_group_name_H-M   'P 1'
#
loop_
_entity.id
_entity.type
_entity.pdbx_description
1 polymer ?
#
loop_
_entity_poly.entity_id
_entity_poly.type
_entity_poly.pdbx_seq_one_letter_code
_entity_poly.pdbx_strand_id
1 'polypeptide(L)'
;MNFYLGFISFDYEATSLAARDAGTALTAPILVAFAWWASHQTLESSAIYLSFLLSHRRKKSRLRLVETVRLTFFSQQSKVLPYIVVFAVCVASAYVLSQGIADKVTEQPKRLFLLLQAIPMWISGLLLFTSNIIVLRFIKRHLQKHFRIRLFEMEKLMPLCKLVLHNFCLASILLAIYSITFLFVEVPLTDAMLLSVISFLLVLLLLQPILEVHHVVAQKRSLALARINDSLKIEISPKNRISATRRLVDNDSRLQFISDLLTVRTEIERAPSWPLTLPFTLKIFALILLPMLSWTGAGLVSQLIKAVL
;
A
#
# COMPACT_ATOMS: atom_id res chain seq x y z
N MET A 1 12.31 -6.22 -43.58
CA MET A 1 11.14 -6.64 -42.79
C MET A 1 11.65 -7.45 -41.61
N ASN A 2 11.82 -6.85 -40.44
CA ASN A 2 12.09 -7.55 -39.17
C ASN A 2 11.10 -7.00 -38.14
N PHE A 3 9.85 -7.42 -38.33
CA PHE A 3 8.79 -7.30 -37.35
C PHE A 3 8.69 -8.68 -36.74
N TYR A 4 8.79 -8.82 -35.41
CA TYR A 4 7.94 -9.74 -34.62
C TYR A 4 8.34 -9.87 -33.16
N LEU A 5 9.54 -9.45 -32.74
CA LEU A 5 9.92 -9.55 -31.34
C LEU A 5 10.63 -8.26 -30.95
N GLY A 6 10.24 -7.70 -29.80
CA GLY A 6 10.98 -6.63 -29.11
C GLY A 6 12.35 -7.14 -28.68
N PHE A 7 13.22 -7.40 -29.65
CA PHE A 7 14.63 -7.51 -29.41
C PHE A 7 15.16 -6.09 -29.31
N ILE A 8 15.57 -5.80 -28.08
CA ILE A 8 16.45 -4.73 -27.62
C ILE A 8 17.06 -3.95 -28.78
N SER A 9 16.88 -2.63 -28.71
CA SER A 9 17.27 -1.59 -29.65
C SER A 9 18.78 -1.49 -29.93
N PHE A 10 19.50 -2.59 -30.09
CA PHE A 10 20.92 -2.61 -30.39
C PHE A 10 21.24 -1.89 -31.70
N ASP A 11 20.32 -1.91 -32.67
CA ASP A 11 20.49 -1.25 -33.98
C ASP A 11 20.00 0.21 -34.01
N TYR A 12 19.39 0.72 -32.94
CA TYR A 12 18.81 2.07 -32.91
C TYR A 12 19.56 2.97 -31.93
N GLU A 13 19.82 4.22 -32.32
CA GLU A 13 20.39 5.22 -31.40
C GLU A 13 19.54 5.34 -30.12
N ALA A 14 20.20 5.46 -28.97
CA ALA A 14 19.57 5.45 -27.64
C ALA A 14 18.56 6.59 -27.41
N THR A 15 18.60 7.63 -28.24
CA THR A 15 17.70 8.79 -28.27
C THR A 15 16.53 8.62 -29.24
N SER A 16 16.53 7.56 -30.06
CA SER A 16 15.53 7.36 -31.10
C SER A 16 14.18 6.96 -30.51
N LEU A 17 13.11 7.59 -31.01
CA LEU A 17 11.72 7.27 -30.61
C LEU A 17 11.36 5.80 -30.92
N ALA A 18 12.00 5.22 -31.94
CA ALA A 18 11.76 3.83 -32.38
C ALA A 18 12.23 2.79 -31.35
N ALA A 19 13.35 3.04 -30.66
CA ALA A 19 13.84 2.18 -29.58
C ALA A 19 12.84 2.11 -28.40
N ARG A 20 12.28 3.27 -28.03
CA ARG A 20 11.25 3.39 -26.98
C ARG A 20 9.93 2.73 -27.37
N ASP A 21 9.51 2.90 -28.62
CA ASP A 21 8.31 2.25 -29.17
C ASP A 21 8.44 0.72 -29.13
N ALA A 22 9.62 0.17 -29.46
CA ALA A 22 9.89 -1.27 -29.41
C ALA A 22 9.91 -1.84 -27.98
N GLY A 23 10.54 -1.14 -27.03
CA GLY A 23 10.51 -1.52 -25.61
C GLY A 23 9.09 -1.52 -25.06
N THR A 24 8.32 -0.47 -25.36
CA THR A 24 6.93 -0.32 -24.90
C THR A 24 6.01 -1.42 -25.45
N ALA A 25 6.18 -1.80 -26.72
CA ALA A 25 5.41 -2.87 -27.36
C ALA A 25 5.50 -4.20 -26.58
N LEU A 26 6.69 -4.52 -26.04
CA LEU A 26 6.94 -5.74 -25.29
C LEU A 26 6.54 -5.64 -23.82
N THR A 27 6.78 -4.49 -23.17
CA THR A 27 6.52 -4.35 -21.73
C THR A 27 5.06 -4.06 -21.42
N ALA A 28 4.35 -3.32 -22.26
CA ALA A 28 2.97 -2.94 -21.99
C ALA A 28 1.97 -4.11 -21.85
N PRO A 29 1.99 -5.19 -22.65
CA PRO A 29 1.11 -6.35 -22.43
C PRO A 29 1.47 -7.09 -21.14
N ILE A 30 2.76 -7.18 -20.80
CA ILE A 30 3.24 -7.81 -19.56
C ILE A 30 2.77 -7.00 -18.35
N LEU A 31 2.89 -5.67 -18.41
CA LEU A 31 2.37 -4.77 -17.38
C LEU A 31 0.85 -4.88 -17.22
N VAL A 32 0.11 -4.94 -18.33
CA VAL A 32 -1.35 -5.13 -18.29
C VAL A 32 -1.73 -6.45 -17.62
N ALA A 33 -1.12 -7.56 -18.07
CA ALA A 33 -1.41 -8.88 -17.53
C ALA A 33 -1.07 -8.96 -16.03
N PHE A 34 0.11 -8.44 -15.65
CA PHE A 34 0.54 -8.44 -14.27
C PHE A 34 -0.30 -7.51 -13.38
N ALA A 35 -0.59 -6.27 -13.81
CA ALA A 35 -1.39 -5.33 -13.04
C ALA A 35 -2.83 -5.83 -12.86
N TRP A 36 -3.42 -6.44 -13.89
CA TRP A 36 -4.73 -7.08 -13.80
C TRP A 36 -4.72 -8.22 -12.77
N TRP A 37 -3.78 -9.16 -12.89
CA TRP A 37 -3.62 -10.26 -11.94
C TRP A 37 -3.36 -9.76 -10.51
N ALA A 38 -2.46 -8.79 -10.35
CA ALA A 38 -2.13 -8.19 -9.05
C ALA A 38 -3.34 -7.49 -8.43
N SER A 39 -4.20 -6.86 -9.23
CA SER A 39 -5.42 -6.22 -8.75
C SER A 39 -6.40 -7.23 -8.15
N HIS A 40 -6.57 -8.38 -8.81
CA HIS A 40 -7.41 -9.47 -8.33
C HIS A 40 -6.79 -10.11 -7.08
N GLN A 41 -5.48 -10.39 -7.12
CA GLN A 41 -4.74 -10.98 -6.01
C GLN A 41 -4.76 -10.10 -4.75
N THR A 42 -4.73 -8.78 -4.93
CA THR A 42 -4.87 -7.79 -3.84
C THR A 42 -6.21 -7.94 -3.14
N LEU A 43 -7.32 -8.04 -3.89
CA LEU A 43 -8.66 -8.16 -3.32
C LEU A 43 -8.87 -9.52 -2.62
N GLU A 44 -8.42 -10.62 -3.24
CA GLU A 44 -8.50 -11.97 -2.66
C GLU A 44 -7.72 -12.06 -1.35
N SER A 45 -6.45 -11.67 -1.38
CA SER A 45 -5.58 -11.73 -0.20
C SER A 45 -6.12 -10.83 0.91
N SER A 46 -6.64 -9.65 0.57
CA SER A 46 -7.28 -8.75 1.51
C SER A 46 -8.50 -9.39 2.18
N ALA A 47 -9.36 -10.06 1.42
CA ALA A 47 -10.53 -10.75 1.99
C ALA A 47 -10.10 -11.83 2.99
N ILE A 48 -9.06 -12.60 2.68
CA ILE A 48 -8.51 -13.63 3.57
C ILE A 48 -7.94 -13.01 4.85
N TYR A 49 -7.00 -12.06 4.73
CA TYR A 49 -6.33 -11.47 5.90
C TYR A 49 -7.29 -10.65 6.76
N LEU A 50 -8.23 -9.92 6.15
CA LEU A 50 -9.23 -9.17 6.90
C LEU A 50 -10.25 -10.08 7.56
N SER A 51 -10.65 -11.20 6.93
CA SER A 51 -11.51 -12.18 7.59
C SER A 51 -10.88 -12.77 8.86
N PHE A 52 -9.55 -12.90 8.90
CA PHE A 52 -8.84 -13.34 10.09
C PHE A 52 -8.94 -12.31 11.22
N LEU A 53 -8.82 -11.03 10.88
CA LEU A 53 -8.97 -9.92 11.81
C LEU A 53 -10.42 -9.80 12.33
N LEU A 54 -11.41 -10.10 11.47
CA LEU A 54 -12.85 -10.04 11.75
C LEU A 54 -13.39 -11.22 12.57
N SER A 55 -12.89 -12.44 12.31
CA SER A 55 -13.49 -13.69 12.84
C SER A 55 -13.01 -14.06 14.24
N HIS A 56 -12.50 -13.09 15.02
CA HIS A 56 -11.88 -13.24 16.34
C HIS A 56 -12.65 -14.23 17.25
N ARG A 57 -12.27 -15.52 17.18
CA ARG A 57 -12.78 -16.74 17.87
C ARG A 57 -13.70 -17.73 17.13
N ARG A 58 -14.31 -17.44 15.97
CA ARG A 58 -15.26 -18.38 15.31
C ARG A 58 -14.73 -18.91 13.97
N LYS A 59 -14.07 -20.08 13.98
CA LYS A 59 -13.50 -20.74 12.78
C LYS A 59 -14.57 -21.11 11.73
N LYS A 60 -15.74 -21.64 12.13
CA LYS A 60 -16.80 -22.10 11.20
C LYS A 60 -17.47 -20.97 10.39
N SER A 61 -17.51 -19.75 10.89
CA SER A 61 -18.08 -18.60 10.16
C SER A 61 -17.08 -17.90 9.24
N ARG A 62 -15.79 -18.29 9.27
CA ARG A 62 -14.73 -17.58 8.56
C ARG A 62 -14.85 -17.72 7.05
N LEU A 63 -15.13 -18.92 6.52
CA LEU A 63 -15.25 -19.13 5.07
C LEU A 63 -16.37 -18.29 4.46
N ARG A 64 -17.55 -18.27 5.10
CA ARG A 64 -18.66 -17.40 4.69
C ARG A 64 -18.29 -15.92 4.74
N LEU A 65 -17.50 -15.53 5.75
CA LEU A 65 -17.09 -14.14 5.94
C LEU A 65 -16.02 -13.70 4.92
N VAL A 66 -15.08 -14.59 4.54
CA VAL A 66 -14.17 -14.37 3.40
C VAL A 66 -14.98 -14.10 2.15
N GLU A 67 -15.93 -14.98 1.84
CA GLU A 67 -16.74 -14.86 0.62
C GLU A 67 -17.56 -13.56 0.61
N THR A 68 -18.15 -13.20 1.76
CA THR A 68 -18.91 -11.95 1.89
C THR A 68 -18.03 -10.71 1.66
N VAL A 69 -16.83 -10.68 2.26
CA VAL A 69 -15.88 -9.57 2.09
C VAL A 69 -15.38 -9.50 0.64
N ARG A 70 -15.07 -10.66 0.05
CA ARG A 70 -14.66 -10.80 -1.35
C ARG A 70 -15.72 -10.23 -2.30
N LEU A 71 -16.97 -10.69 -2.19
CA LEU A 71 -18.09 -10.18 -3.00
C LEU A 71 -18.30 -8.68 -2.80
N THR A 72 -18.12 -8.18 -1.58
CA THR A 72 -18.21 -6.75 -1.29
C THR A 72 -17.13 -5.95 -2.02
N PHE A 73 -15.89 -6.45 -2.08
CA PHE A 73 -14.80 -5.80 -2.79
C PHE A 73 -15.01 -5.81 -4.30
N PHE A 74 -15.36 -6.95 -4.90
CA PHE A 74 -15.64 -7.03 -6.33
C PHE A 74 -16.86 -6.19 -6.73
N SER A 75 -17.90 -6.14 -5.89
CA SER A 75 -19.06 -5.27 -6.12
C SER A 75 -18.70 -3.78 -6.06
N GLN A 76 -17.76 -3.38 -5.19
CA GLN A 76 -17.28 -2.01 -5.16
C GLN A 76 -16.39 -1.69 -6.36
N GLN A 77 -15.54 -2.63 -6.77
CA GLN A 77 -14.67 -2.46 -7.92
C GLN A 77 -15.48 -2.33 -9.23
N SER A 78 -16.51 -3.16 -9.41
CA SER A 78 -17.38 -3.09 -10.60
C SER A 78 -18.15 -1.76 -10.70
N LYS A 79 -18.56 -1.17 -9.57
CA LYS A 79 -19.20 0.15 -9.53
C LYS A 79 -18.24 1.29 -9.90
N VAL A 80 -16.95 1.13 -9.61
CA VAL A 80 -15.93 2.15 -9.88
C VAL A 80 -15.31 2.00 -11.28
N LEU A 81 -15.41 0.81 -11.88
CA LEU A 81 -14.89 0.49 -13.22
C LEU A 81 -15.21 1.52 -14.31
N PRO A 82 -16.45 2.02 -14.50
CA PRO A 82 -16.72 3.00 -15.56
C PRO A 82 -15.94 4.31 -15.36
N TYR A 83 -15.78 4.75 -14.11
CA TYR A 83 -14.99 5.94 -13.79
C TYR A 83 -13.49 5.71 -14.04
N ILE A 84 -13.00 4.49 -13.78
CA ILE A 84 -11.60 4.10 -14.10
C ILE A 84 -11.38 4.18 -15.60
N VAL A 85 -12.29 3.68 -16.42
CA VAL A 85 -12.18 3.72 -17.88
C VAL A 85 -12.12 5.16 -18.39
N VAL A 86 -13.03 6.02 -17.93
CA VAL A 86 -13.03 7.45 -18.30
C VAL A 86 -11.71 8.11 -17.89
N PHE A 87 -11.25 7.90 -16.66
CA PHE A 87 -10.00 8.49 -16.19
C PHE A 87 -8.77 7.96 -16.94
N ALA A 88 -8.74 6.65 -17.26
CA ALA A 88 -7.67 6.04 -18.04
C ALA A 88 -7.57 6.65 -19.44
N VAL A 89 -8.70 6.85 -20.11
CA VAL A 89 -8.74 7.50 -21.42
C VAL A 89 -8.26 8.95 -21.30
N CYS A 90 -8.71 9.71 -20.31
CA CYS A 90 -8.24 11.08 -20.08
C CYS A 90 -6.72 11.15 -19.86
N VAL A 91 -6.16 10.29 -19.01
CA VAL A 91 -4.71 10.26 -18.74
C VAL A 91 -3.92 9.83 -19.98
N ALA A 92 -4.39 8.82 -20.71
CA ALA A 92 -3.78 8.40 -21.95
C ALA A 92 -3.79 9.54 -22.98
N SER A 93 -4.91 10.21 -23.19
CA SER A 93 -5.03 11.35 -24.11
C SER A 93 -4.13 12.52 -23.70
N ALA A 94 -4.08 12.88 -22.40
CA ALA A 94 -3.22 13.95 -21.90
C ALA A 94 -1.74 13.65 -22.12
N TYR A 95 -1.33 12.40 -21.93
CA TYR A 95 0.05 11.94 -22.16
C TYR A 95 0.42 12.00 -23.65
N VAL A 96 -0.50 11.63 -24.55
CA VAL A 96 -0.28 11.68 -26.00
C VAL A 96 -0.11 13.12 -26.49
N LEU A 97 -0.91 14.04 -25.94
CA LEU A 97 -0.82 15.47 -26.24
C LEU A 97 0.46 16.09 -25.68
N SER A 98 0.85 15.78 -24.44
CA SER A 98 2.04 16.37 -23.81
C SER A 98 3.35 15.98 -24.49
N GLN A 99 3.41 14.78 -25.07
CA GLN A 99 4.56 14.27 -25.81
C GLN A 99 4.56 14.67 -27.30
N GLY A 100 3.54 15.42 -27.77
CA GLY A 100 3.39 15.76 -29.18
C GLY A 100 3.30 14.53 -30.10
N ILE A 101 2.85 13.39 -29.56
CA ILE A 101 2.77 12.14 -30.32
C ILE A 101 1.66 12.24 -31.37
N ALA A 102 0.59 12.97 -31.06
CA ALA A 102 -0.57 13.19 -31.94
C ALA A 102 -0.18 13.75 -33.31
N ASP A 103 0.74 14.71 -33.35
CA ASP A 103 1.17 15.38 -34.59
C ASP A 103 2.02 14.47 -35.48
N LYS A 104 2.62 13.41 -34.90
CA LYS A 104 3.50 12.45 -35.58
C LYS A 104 2.80 11.13 -35.97
N VAL A 105 1.49 11.01 -35.74
CA VAL A 105 0.73 9.77 -36.05
C VAL A 105 0.52 9.61 -37.57
N THR A 106 0.37 10.70 -38.30
CA THR A 106 0.19 10.72 -39.76
C THR A 106 1.40 10.17 -40.52
N GLU A 107 2.61 10.36 -39.99
CA GLU A 107 3.86 9.90 -40.60
C GLU A 107 4.15 8.41 -40.33
N GLN A 108 3.63 7.86 -39.23
CA GLN A 108 3.90 6.47 -38.82
C GLN A 108 2.63 5.79 -38.26
N PRO A 109 1.80 5.15 -39.11
CA PRO A 109 0.52 4.57 -38.69
C PRO A 109 0.66 3.42 -37.66
N LYS A 110 1.85 2.82 -37.56
CA LYS A 110 2.16 1.76 -36.57
C LYS A 110 2.03 2.26 -35.13
N ARG A 111 2.17 3.56 -34.88
CA ARG A 111 2.00 4.16 -33.55
C ARG A 111 0.57 4.10 -33.04
N LEU A 112 -0.43 3.98 -33.94
CA LEU A 112 -1.82 3.78 -33.55
C LEU A 112 -2.00 2.54 -32.65
N PHE A 113 -1.26 1.46 -32.94
CA PHE A 113 -1.33 0.22 -32.14
C PHE A 113 -0.75 0.40 -30.74
N LEU A 114 0.35 1.15 -30.60
CA LEU A 114 0.96 1.48 -29.30
C LEU A 114 0.05 2.40 -28.47
N LEU A 115 -0.62 3.35 -29.12
CA LEU A 115 -1.62 4.21 -28.48
C LEU A 115 -2.83 3.42 -28.00
N LEU A 116 -3.31 2.46 -28.82
CA LEU A 116 -4.40 1.57 -28.43
C LEU A 116 -4.03 0.70 -27.23
N GLN A 117 -2.75 0.32 -27.11
CA GLN A 117 -2.21 -0.46 -26.00
C GLN A 117 -2.02 0.36 -24.71
N ALA A 118 -1.85 1.69 -24.81
CA ALA A 118 -1.74 2.56 -23.65
C ALA A 118 -3.04 2.59 -22.81
N ILE A 119 -4.21 2.48 -23.46
CA ILE A 119 -5.52 2.48 -22.78
C ILE A 119 -5.65 1.30 -21.79
N PRO A 120 -5.50 0.02 -22.17
CA PRO A 120 -5.56 -1.10 -21.23
C PRO A 120 -4.47 -1.06 -20.17
N MET A 121 -3.29 -0.50 -20.49
CA MET A 121 -2.22 -0.27 -19.50
C MET A 121 -2.68 0.69 -18.39
N TRP A 122 -3.26 1.84 -18.74
CA TRP A 122 -3.80 2.77 -17.74
C TRP A 122 -4.98 2.19 -16.99
N ILE A 123 -5.90 1.49 -17.65
CA ILE A 123 -7.04 0.83 -16.99
C ILE A 123 -6.55 -0.16 -15.93
N SER A 124 -5.65 -1.08 -16.29
CA SER A 124 -5.13 -2.10 -15.38
C SER A 124 -4.31 -1.52 -14.23
N GLY A 125 -3.49 -0.49 -14.48
CA GLY A 125 -2.78 0.23 -13.43
C GLY A 125 -3.72 0.92 -12.43
N LEU A 126 -4.71 1.65 -12.93
CA LEU A 126 -5.72 2.31 -12.09
C LEU A 126 -6.60 1.31 -11.34
N LEU A 127 -6.86 0.13 -11.93
CA LEU A 127 -7.55 -0.97 -11.27
C LEU A 127 -6.79 -1.46 -10.03
N LEU A 128 -5.46 -1.60 -10.13
CA LEU A 128 -4.61 -1.96 -8.99
C LEU A 128 -4.64 -0.87 -7.89
N PHE A 129 -4.55 0.41 -8.28
CA PHE A 129 -4.64 1.54 -7.33
C PHE A 129 -5.99 1.55 -6.61
N THR A 130 -7.09 1.43 -7.35
CA THR A 130 -8.44 1.44 -6.79
C THR A 130 -8.72 0.23 -5.90
N SER A 131 -8.20 -0.96 -6.22
CA SER A 131 -8.24 -2.13 -5.33
C SER A 131 -7.62 -1.83 -3.97
N ASN A 132 -6.43 -1.21 -3.93
CA ASN A 132 -5.78 -0.82 -2.67
C ASN A 132 -6.61 0.24 -1.89
N ILE A 133 -7.21 1.22 -2.59
CA ILE A 133 -8.08 2.22 -1.97
C ILE A 133 -9.35 1.60 -1.36
N ILE A 134 -9.98 0.65 -2.05
CA ILE A 134 -11.18 -0.06 -1.56
C ILE A 134 -10.85 -0.81 -0.26
N VAL A 135 -9.75 -1.55 -0.27
CA VAL A 135 -9.26 -2.31 0.89
C VAL A 135 -8.95 -1.37 2.06
N LEU A 136 -8.26 -0.27 1.82
CA LEU A 136 -7.96 0.75 2.83
C LEU A 136 -9.24 1.36 3.42
N ARG A 137 -10.22 1.74 2.59
CA ARG A 137 -11.51 2.28 3.07
C ARG A 137 -12.24 1.28 3.97
N PHE A 138 -12.20 0.00 3.61
CA PHE A 138 -12.77 -1.06 4.43
C PHE A 138 -12.04 -1.19 5.77
N ILE A 139 -10.70 -1.24 5.75
CA ILE A 139 -9.85 -1.28 6.94
C ILE A 139 -10.18 -0.12 7.88
N LYS A 140 -10.20 1.12 7.36
CA LYS A 140 -10.48 2.32 8.15
C LYS A 140 -11.85 2.26 8.81
N ARG A 141 -12.90 1.97 8.04
CA ARG A 141 -14.27 1.84 8.56
C ARG A 141 -14.37 0.76 9.64
N HIS A 142 -13.73 -0.38 9.42
CA HIS A 142 -13.84 -1.50 10.33
C HIS A 142 -13.01 -1.33 11.60
N LEU A 143 -11.76 -0.85 11.46
CA LEU A 143 -10.87 -0.53 12.59
C LEU A 143 -11.52 0.49 13.54
N GLN A 144 -12.11 1.55 12.99
CA GLN A 144 -12.72 2.60 13.80
C GLN A 144 -14.00 2.14 14.53
N LYS A 145 -14.87 1.38 13.85
CA LYS A 145 -16.20 1.05 14.38
C LYS A 145 -16.27 -0.22 15.21
N HIS A 146 -15.51 -1.25 14.84
CA HIS A 146 -15.74 -2.61 15.36
C HIS A 146 -14.53 -3.20 16.08
N PHE A 147 -13.34 -2.62 15.89
CA PHE A 147 -12.12 -3.20 16.44
C PHE A 147 -11.91 -2.77 17.90
N ARG A 148 -12.24 -3.68 18.83
CA ARG A 148 -11.90 -3.56 20.25
C ARG A 148 -10.44 -3.96 20.44
N ILE A 149 -9.52 -3.04 20.19
CA ILE A 149 -8.08 -3.24 20.40
C ILE A 149 -7.84 -3.47 21.89
N ARG A 150 -7.44 -4.70 22.25
CA ARG A 150 -6.74 -4.95 23.50
C ARG A 150 -5.29 -4.56 23.26
N LEU A 151 -4.81 -3.53 23.95
CA LEU A 151 -3.44 -2.99 23.75
C LEU A 151 -2.36 -4.08 23.84
N PHE A 152 -2.61 -5.12 24.63
CA PHE A 152 -1.68 -6.23 24.87
C PHE A 152 -1.73 -7.35 23.82
N GLU A 153 -2.66 -7.29 22.85
CA GLU A 153 -2.81 -8.31 21.81
C GLU A 153 -2.43 -7.76 20.42
N MET A 154 -1.39 -6.92 20.37
CA MET A 154 -0.84 -6.31 19.16
C MET A 154 -0.48 -7.34 18.06
N GLU A 155 -0.06 -8.54 18.45
CA GLU A 155 0.23 -9.66 17.54
C GLU A 155 -0.96 -10.01 16.64
N LYS A 156 -2.19 -9.71 17.06
CA LYS A 156 -3.39 -9.99 16.27
C LYS A 156 -3.55 -9.08 15.06
N LEU A 157 -2.74 -8.01 14.97
CA LEU A 157 -2.64 -7.13 13.80
C LEU A 157 -1.65 -7.66 12.75
N MET A 158 -0.91 -8.74 13.03
CA MET A 158 0.01 -9.39 12.09
C MET A 158 -0.58 -9.70 10.70
N PRO A 159 -1.85 -10.15 10.56
CA PRO A 159 -2.45 -10.36 9.23
C PRO A 159 -2.50 -9.09 8.38
N LEU A 160 -2.72 -7.93 9.01
CA LEU A 160 -2.71 -6.65 8.31
C LEU A 160 -1.30 -6.30 7.84
N CYS A 161 -0.29 -6.53 8.68
CA CYS A 161 1.11 -6.35 8.30
C CYS A 161 1.45 -7.28 7.12
N LYS A 162 1.08 -8.56 7.17
CA LYS A 162 1.27 -9.50 6.05
C LYS A 162 0.60 -9.04 4.76
N LEU A 163 -0.61 -8.48 4.85
CA LEU A 163 -1.31 -7.90 3.70
C LEU A 163 -0.53 -6.73 3.08
N VAL A 164 -0.08 -5.79 3.92
CA VAL A 164 0.70 -4.64 3.44
C VAL A 164 1.99 -5.11 2.76
N LEU A 165 2.69 -6.07 3.35
CA LEU A 165 3.90 -6.65 2.75
C LEU A 165 3.62 -7.32 1.40
N HIS A 166 2.51 -8.06 1.30
CA HIS A 166 2.09 -8.69 0.05
C HIS A 166 1.86 -7.65 -1.05
N ASN A 167 1.15 -6.56 -0.73
CA ASN A 167 0.88 -5.49 -1.70
C ASN A 167 2.16 -4.71 -2.07
N PHE A 168 3.08 -4.49 -1.12
CA PHE A 168 4.42 -3.93 -1.41
C PHE A 168 5.21 -4.82 -2.37
N CYS A 169 5.16 -6.14 -2.18
CA CYS A 169 5.83 -7.08 -3.08
C CYS A 169 5.26 -6.99 -4.51
N LEU A 170 3.93 -7.03 -4.65
CA LEU A 170 3.26 -6.89 -5.96
C LEU A 170 3.62 -5.57 -6.65
N ALA A 171 3.59 -4.46 -5.91
CA ALA A 171 3.96 -3.16 -6.45
C ALA A 171 5.44 -3.06 -6.84
N SER A 172 6.34 -3.67 -6.06
CA SER A 172 7.77 -3.70 -6.36
C SER A 172 8.05 -4.47 -7.66
N ILE A 173 7.36 -5.59 -7.86
CA ILE A 173 7.44 -6.37 -9.11
C ILE A 173 6.90 -5.55 -10.29
N LEU A 174 5.77 -4.85 -10.13
CA LEU A 174 5.23 -3.97 -11.17
C LEU A 174 6.24 -2.89 -11.60
N LEU A 175 6.87 -2.22 -10.63
CA LEU A 175 7.90 -1.21 -10.88
C LEU A 175 9.14 -1.81 -11.56
N ALA A 176 9.53 -3.03 -11.18
CA ALA A 176 10.64 -3.74 -11.81
C ALA A 176 10.33 -4.11 -13.28
N ILE A 177 9.10 -4.55 -13.59
CA ILE A 177 8.67 -4.80 -14.97
C ILE A 177 8.69 -3.50 -15.77
N TYR A 178 8.23 -2.38 -15.19
CA TYR A 178 8.23 -1.08 -15.86
C TYR A 178 9.65 -0.59 -16.19
N SER A 179 10.65 -0.86 -15.35
CA SER A 179 12.04 -0.50 -15.67
C SER A 179 12.61 -1.20 -16.91
N ILE A 180 12.09 -2.37 -17.29
CA ILE A 180 12.55 -3.08 -18.49
C ILE A 180 12.31 -2.22 -19.74
N THR A 181 11.30 -1.34 -19.73
CA THR A 181 10.98 -0.44 -20.86
C THR A 181 12.11 0.54 -21.17
N PHE A 182 12.94 0.86 -20.17
CA PHE A 182 14.03 1.84 -20.31
C PHE A 182 15.41 1.20 -20.39
N LEU A 183 15.47 -0.13 -20.51
CA LEU A 183 16.73 -0.82 -20.71
C LEU A 183 17.32 -0.35 -22.05
N PHE A 184 18.47 0.34 -22.02
CA PHE A 184 19.20 0.88 -23.18
C PHE A 184 18.65 2.14 -23.87
N VAL A 185 17.60 2.77 -23.32
CA VAL A 185 17.00 4.01 -23.86
C VAL A 185 17.19 5.16 -22.85
N GLU A 186 17.48 6.37 -23.32
CA GLU A 186 17.49 7.53 -22.43
C GLU A 186 16.08 7.86 -21.94
N VAL A 187 15.90 7.93 -20.62
CA VAL A 187 14.60 8.21 -20.01
C VAL A 187 14.26 9.69 -20.21
N PRO A 188 13.19 10.03 -20.95
CA PRO A 188 12.73 11.41 -21.06
C PRO A 188 12.34 11.94 -19.68
N LEU A 189 12.64 13.21 -19.41
CA LEU A 189 12.34 13.85 -18.12
C LEU A 189 10.87 13.69 -17.70
N THR A 190 9.95 13.74 -18.66
CA THR A 190 8.50 13.54 -18.47
C THR A 190 8.16 12.17 -17.89
N ASP A 191 8.84 11.12 -18.36
CA ASP A 191 8.59 9.74 -17.93
C ASP A 191 9.20 9.50 -16.55
N ALA A 192 10.39 10.04 -16.31
CA ALA A 192 11.02 10.03 -15.00
C ALA A 192 10.15 10.75 -13.95
N MET A 193 9.61 11.93 -14.29
CA MET A 193 8.69 12.66 -13.42
C MET A 193 7.40 11.87 -13.17
N LEU A 194 6.75 11.37 -14.22
CA LEU A 194 5.51 10.59 -14.09
C LEU A 194 5.72 9.36 -13.20
N LEU A 195 6.79 8.62 -13.44
CA LEU A 195 7.16 7.44 -12.68
C LEU A 195 7.45 7.78 -11.22
N SER A 196 8.20 8.86 -10.95
CA SER A 196 8.49 9.31 -9.59
C SER A 196 7.22 9.65 -8.81
N VAL A 197 6.26 10.34 -9.44
CA VAL A 197 4.97 10.71 -8.84
C VAL A 197 4.14 9.46 -8.57
N ILE A 198 4.05 8.53 -9.51
CA ILE A 198 3.30 7.28 -9.35
C ILE A 198 3.92 6.41 -8.25
N SER A 199 5.24 6.26 -8.22
CA SER A 199 5.96 5.53 -7.18
C SER A 199 5.72 6.16 -5.80
N PHE A 200 5.79 7.49 -5.69
CA PHE A 200 5.53 8.20 -4.44
C PHE A 200 4.08 7.99 -3.96
N LEU A 201 3.09 8.16 -4.84
CA LEU A 201 1.68 7.90 -4.52
C LEU A 201 1.44 6.46 -4.08
N LEU A 202 2.10 5.50 -4.73
CA LEU A 202 2.00 4.10 -4.39
C LEU A 202 2.57 3.81 -3.00
N VAL A 203 3.74 4.37 -2.66
CA VAL A 203 4.34 4.24 -1.32
C VAL A 203 3.40 4.81 -0.26
N LEU A 204 2.87 6.03 -0.48
CA LEU A 204 1.92 6.64 0.44
C LEU A 204 0.68 5.76 0.66
N LEU A 205 0.10 5.26 -0.43
CA LEU A 205 -1.10 4.42 -0.39
C LEU A 205 -0.86 3.11 0.37
N LEU A 206 0.30 2.47 0.17
CA LEU A 206 0.62 1.19 0.81
C LEU A 206 1.01 1.33 2.29
N LEU A 207 1.57 2.47 2.71
CA LEU A 207 1.87 2.75 4.12
C LEU A 207 0.63 3.20 4.91
N GLN A 208 -0.38 3.74 4.25
CA GLN A 208 -1.56 4.30 4.91
C GLN A 208 -2.30 3.34 5.87
N PRO A 209 -2.50 2.04 5.57
CA PRO A 209 -3.14 1.12 6.51
C PRO A 209 -2.40 1.00 7.86
N ILE A 210 -1.07 1.08 7.85
CA ILE A 210 -0.23 1.00 9.06
C ILE A 210 -0.40 2.27 9.89
N LEU A 211 -0.37 3.43 9.23
CA LEU A 211 -0.56 4.73 9.87
C LEU A 211 -1.94 4.83 10.55
N GLU A 212 -2.99 4.35 9.86
CA GLU A 212 -4.35 4.33 10.42
C GLU A 212 -4.45 3.41 11.65
N VAL A 213 -3.82 2.22 11.63
CA VAL A 213 -3.75 1.37 12.82
C VAL A 213 -3.04 2.06 13.97
N HIS A 214 -1.87 2.64 13.69
CA HIS A 214 -1.10 3.34 14.71
C HIS A 214 -1.91 4.47 15.35
N HIS A 215 -2.61 5.26 14.53
CA HIS A 215 -3.48 6.34 15.01
C HIS A 215 -4.60 5.82 15.91
N VAL A 216 -5.33 4.78 15.48
CA VAL A 216 -6.42 4.19 16.28
C VAL A 216 -5.90 3.61 17.60
N VAL A 217 -4.75 2.92 17.58
CA VAL A 217 -4.12 2.40 18.80
C VAL A 217 -3.73 3.54 19.75
N ALA A 218 -3.04 4.56 19.24
CA ALA A 218 -2.59 5.70 20.04
C ALA A 218 -3.77 6.42 20.69
N GLN A 219 -4.86 6.62 19.94
CA GLN A 219 -6.09 7.21 20.48
C GLN A 219 -6.68 6.33 21.58
N LYS A 220 -6.80 5.01 21.40
CA LYS A 220 -7.32 4.10 22.44
C LYS A 220 -6.44 4.06 23.67
N ARG A 221 -5.11 4.10 23.50
CA ARG A 221 -4.15 4.19 24.60
C ARG A 221 -4.32 5.47 25.40
N SER A 222 -4.43 6.61 24.74
CA SER A 222 -4.66 7.91 25.40
C SER A 222 -5.96 7.92 26.20
N LEU A 223 -7.05 7.35 25.65
CA LEU A 223 -8.34 7.24 26.34
C LEU A 223 -8.28 6.29 27.55
N ALA A 224 -7.53 5.18 27.45
CA ALA A 224 -7.35 4.26 28.57
C ALA A 224 -6.55 4.92 29.71
N LEU A 225 -5.48 5.64 29.38
CA LEU A 225 -4.68 6.39 30.36
C LEU A 225 -5.49 7.52 31.00
N ALA A 226 -6.30 8.25 30.23
CA ALA A 226 -7.19 9.28 30.76
C ALA A 226 -8.17 8.69 31.79
N ARG A 227 -8.81 7.57 31.48
CA ARG A 227 -9.72 6.88 32.42
C ARG A 227 -9.03 6.44 33.70
N ILE A 228 -7.81 5.90 33.61
CA ILE A 228 -7.05 5.49 34.80
C ILE A 228 -6.67 6.72 35.63
N ASN A 229 -6.24 7.80 35.00
CA ASN A 229 -5.92 9.04 35.69
C ASN A 229 -7.15 9.66 36.36
N ASP A 230 -8.32 9.59 35.73
CA ASP A 230 -9.57 10.06 36.33
C ASP A 230 -9.97 9.18 37.54
N SER A 231 -9.86 7.85 37.43
CA SER A 231 -10.06 6.94 38.57
C SER A 231 -9.09 7.21 39.71
N LEU A 232 -7.80 7.43 39.41
CA LEU A 232 -6.79 7.80 40.41
C LEU A 232 -7.13 9.15 41.08
N LYS A 233 -7.56 10.16 40.32
CA LYS A 233 -7.98 11.46 40.89
C LYS A 233 -9.16 11.31 41.82
N ILE A 234 -10.16 10.51 41.46
CA ILE A 234 -11.33 10.21 42.31
C ILE A 234 -10.86 9.52 43.60
N GLU A 235 -10.02 8.50 43.46
CA GLU A 235 -9.58 7.68 44.60
C GLU A 235 -8.51 8.36 45.47
N ILE A 236 -7.86 9.42 45.01
CA ILE A 236 -6.93 10.24 45.82
C ILE A 236 -7.65 11.47 46.40
N SER A 237 -8.81 11.85 45.84
CA SER A 237 -9.55 13.05 46.21
C SER A 237 -9.89 13.10 47.70
N PRO A 238 -9.73 14.27 48.36
CA PRO A 238 -10.07 14.46 49.76
C PRO A 238 -11.56 14.29 50.05
N LYS A 239 -12.44 14.38 49.04
CA LYS A 239 -13.90 14.17 49.19
C LYS A 239 -14.27 12.71 49.48
N ASN A 240 -13.44 11.74 49.09
CA ASN A 240 -13.63 10.32 49.41
C ASN A 240 -12.96 9.93 50.74
N ARG A 241 -12.57 10.89 51.59
CA ARG A 241 -12.05 10.60 52.93
C ARG A 241 -13.24 10.43 53.88
N ILE A 242 -13.35 9.24 54.48
CA ILE A 242 -14.35 8.91 55.52
C ILE A 242 -14.15 9.78 56.78
N SER A 243 -12.94 10.32 56.99
CA SER A 243 -12.61 11.27 58.05
C SER A 243 -11.44 12.18 57.64
N ALA A 244 -11.47 13.44 58.08
CA ALA A 244 -10.42 14.44 57.83
C ALA A 244 -9.05 14.04 58.41
N THR A 245 -9.02 13.16 59.42
CA THR A 245 -7.79 12.71 60.10
C THR A 245 -7.22 11.40 59.57
N ARG A 246 -7.97 10.63 58.76
CA ARG A 246 -7.55 9.31 58.29
C ARG A 246 -6.62 9.45 57.08
N ARG A 247 -5.40 8.91 57.18
CA ARG A 247 -4.41 8.94 56.10
C ARG A 247 -4.79 7.91 55.03
N LEU A 248 -4.33 8.14 53.79
CA LEU A 248 -4.58 7.20 52.67
C LEU A 248 -4.00 5.79 52.95
N VAL A 249 -2.97 5.73 53.79
CA VAL A 249 -2.25 4.52 54.21
C VAL A 249 -3.07 3.68 55.19
N ASP A 250 -4.10 4.24 55.83
CA ASP A 250 -4.87 3.54 56.87
C ASP A 250 -5.97 2.63 56.29
N ASN A 251 -6.10 2.56 54.96
CA ASN A 251 -7.04 1.69 54.27
C ASN A 251 -6.32 0.84 53.21
N ASP A 252 -5.89 -0.35 53.63
CA ASP A 252 -5.12 -1.30 52.81
C ASP A 252 -5.81 -1.63 51.49
N SER A 253 -7.14 -1.78 51.48
CA SER A 253 -7.91 -2.08 50.26
C SER A 253 -7.84 -0.96 49.22
N ARG A 254 -7.87 0.30 49.65
CA ARG A 254 -7.76 1.48 48.79
C ARG A 254 -6.33 1.68 48.30
N LEU A 255 -5.35 1.46 49.18
CA LEU A 255 -3.93 1.52 48.83
C LEU A 255 -3.58 0.45 47.77
N GLN A 256 -4.07 -0.78 47.95
CA GLN A 256 -3.88 -1.87 47.01
C GLN A 256 -4.51 -1.56 45.65
N PHE A 257 -5.74 -1.05 45.62
CA PHE A 257 -6.40 -0.63 44.37
C PHE A 257 -5.63 0.49 43.64
N ILE A 258 -5.10 1.48 44.36
CA ILE A 258 -4.27 2.54 43.77
C ILE A 258 -2.96 1.96 43.22
N SER A 259 -2.32 1.05 43.95
CA SER A 259 -1.11 0.34 43.51
C SER A 259 -1.36 -0.45 42.22
N ASP A 260 -2.49 -1.17 42.15
CA ASP A 260 -2.90 -1.92 40.97
C ASP A 260 -3.13 -0.98 39.78
N LEU A 261 -3.82 0.15 39.98
CA LEU A 261 -4.03 1.17 38.94
C LEU A 261 -2.72 1.78 38.43
N LEU A 262 -1.76 2.06 39.31
CA LEU A 262 -0.44 2.56 38.92
C LEU A 262 0.34 1.51 38.12
N THR A 263 0.26 0.24 38.53
CA THR A 263 0.88 -0.87 37.80
C THR A 263 0.29 -0.97 36.38
N VAL A 264 -1.04 -1.03 36.27
CA VAL A 264 -1.75 -1.06 34.96
C VAL A 264 -1.42 0.17 34.12
N ARG A 265 -1.30 1.37 34.72
CA ARG A 265 -0.87 2.58 34.01
C ARG A 265 0.51 2.38 33.39
N THR A 266 1.49 1.93 34.17
CA THR A 266 2.86 1.71 33.67
C THR A 266 2.91 0.65 32.57
N GLU A 267 2.10 -0.41 32.68
CA GLU A 267 1.99 -1.43 31.63
C GLU A 267 1.40 -0.86 30.33
N ILE A 268 0.36 -0.04 30.41
CA ILE A 268 -0.24 0.63 29.24
C ILE A 268 0.73 1.66 28.63
N GLU A 269 1.52 2.35 29.45
CA GLU A 269 2.55 3.28 28.97
C GLU A 269 3.70 2.55 28.25
N ARG A 270 4.03 1.33 28.67
CA ARG A 270 5.05 0.50 28.01
C ARG A 270 4.52 -0.30 26.83
N ALA A 271 3.21 -0.43 26.68
CA ALA A 271 2.60 -1.20 25.59
C ALA A 271 2.98 -0.59 24.22
N PRO A 272 3.46 -1.41 23.27
CA PRO A 272 3.87 -0.92 21.95
C PRO A 272 2.67 -0.33 21.22
N SER A 273 2.82 0.89 20.69
CA SER A 273 1.78 1.54 19.89
C SER A 273 1.89 1.22 18.39
N TRP A 274 2.98 0.58 17.99
CA TRP A 274 3.30 0.31 16.60
C TRP A 274 3.04 -1.16 16.27
N PRO A 275 2.26 -1.45 15.20
CA PRO A 275 1.93 -2.82 14.83
C PRO A 275 3.09 -3.53 14.10
N LEU A 276 4.11 -2.78 13.65
CA LEU A 276 5.24 -3.37 12.94
C LEU A 276 6.36 -3.73 13.92
N THR A 277 6.87 -4.95 13.77
CA THR A 277 8.11 -5.38 14.39
C THR A 277 9.30 -4.88 13.56
N LEU A 278 10.47 -4.71 14.18
CA LEU A 278 11.72 -4.34 13.52
C LEU A 278 12.02 -5.17 12.24
N PRO A 279 11.93 -6.52 12.24
CA PRO A 279 12.13 -7.30 11.01
C PRO A 279 11.10 -7.00 9.92
N PHE A 280 9.91 -6.52 10.25
CA PHE A 280 8.90 -6.13 9.27
C PHE A 280 9.24 -4.76 8.64
N THR A 281 9.70 -3.79 9.44
CA THR A 281 10.17 -2.51 8.92
C THR A 281 11.34 -2.67 7.96
N LEU A 282 12.29 -3.56 8.26
CA LEU A 282 13.42 -3.88 7.39
C LEU A 282 12.94 -4.49 6.05
N LYS A 283 11.94 -5.38 6.08
CA LYS A 283 11.38 -5.98 4.86
C LYS A 283 10.71 -4.93 3.96
N ILE A 284 9.93 -4.01 4.53
CA ILE A 284 9.34 -2.91 3.76
C ILE A 284 10.43 -2.03 3.18
N PHE A 285 11.43 -1.66 3.97
CA PHE A 285 12.54 -0.83 3.52
C PHE A 285 13.31 -1.50 2.35
N ALA A 286 13.62 -2.79 2.49
CA ALA A 286 14.25 -3.57 1.42
C ALA A 286 13.39 -3.61 0.14
N LEU A 287 12.07 -3.79 0.27
CA LEU A 287 11.15 -3.78 -0.89
C LEU A 287 11.05 -2.41 -1.56
N ILE A 288 11.12 -1.31 -0.81
CA ILE A 288 11.15 0.04 -1.38
C ILE A 288 12.48 0.30 -2.11
N LEU A 289 13.59 -0.18 -1.56
CA LEU A 289 14.90 0.00 -2.16
C LEU A 289 15.13 -0.90 -3.37
N LEU A 290 14.51 -2.08 -3.46
CA LEU A 290 14.76 -3.05 -4.53
C LEU A 290 14.54 -2.45 -5.94
N PRO A 291 13.42 -1.76 -6.22
CA PRO A 291 13.23 -1.09 -7.51
C PRO A 291 14.25 0.05 -7.74
N MET A 292 14.52 0.87 -6.73
CA MET A 292 15.47 1.99 -6.83
C MET A 292 16.89 1.49 -7.13
N LEU A 293 17.33 0.45 -6.43
CA LEU A 293 18.63 -0.20 -6.63
C LEU A 293 18.68 -0.92 -7.99
N SER A 294 17.58 -1.56 -8.39
CA SER A 294 17.46 -2.19 -9.72
C SER A 294 17.66 -1.16 -10.83
N TRP A 295 17.12 0.05 -10.70
CA TRP A 295 17.29 1.10 -11.71
C TRP A 295 18.72 1.64 -11.74
N THR A 296 19.34 1.86 -10.58
CA THR A 296 20.76 2.24 -10.53
C THR A 296 21.65 1.14 -11.11
N GLY A 297 21.36 -0.12 -10.83
CA GLY A 297 22.09 -1.27 -11.35
C GLY A 297 21.92 -1.43 -12.86
N ALA A 298 20.69 -1.28 -13.37
CA ALA A 298 20.41 -1.30 -14.81
C ALA A 298 21.11 -0.14 -15.55
N GLY A 299 21.14 1.06 -14.95
CA GLY A 299 21.88 2.20 -15.49
C GLY A 299 23.39 1.94 -15.56
N LEU A 300 23.98 1.39 -14.50
CA LEU A 300 25.40 1.03 -14.45
C LEU A 300 25.76 -0.07 -15.47
N VAL A 301 24.95 -1.13 -15.57
CA VAL A 301 25.15 -2.20 -16.57
C VAL A 301 25.01 -1.65 -17.98
N SER A 302 24.05 -0.75 -18.23
CA SER A 302 23.90 -0.11 -19.53
C SER A 302 25.12 0.74 -19.90
N GLN A 303 25.69 1.49 -18.95
CA GLN A 303 26.94 2.24 -19.16
C GLN A 303 28.14 1.34 -19.41
N LEU A 304 28.27 0.22 -18.68
CA LEU A 304 29.33 -0.76 -18.89
C LEU A 304 29.24 -1.41 -20.27
N ILE A 305 28.05 -1.80 -20.71
CA ILE A 305 27.84 -2.37 -22.05
C ILE A 305 28.20 -1.34 -23.13
N LYS A 306 27.80 -0.07 -22.95
CA LYS A 306 28.17 1.03 -23.86
C LYS A 306 29.67 1.38 -23.88
N ALA A 307 30.42 0.98 -22.85
CA ALA A 307 31.86 1.20 -22.79
C ALA A 307 32.66 0.05 -23.43
N VAL A 308 32.03 -1.12 -23.61
CA VAL A 308 32.64 -2.34 -24.16
C VAL A 308 32.28 -2.55 -25.63
N LEU A 309 31.07 -2.14 -26.05
CA LEU A 309 30.61 -2.08 -27.44
C LEU A 309 30.93 -0.72 -28.05
#